data_AF-A0A535VJA9-F1
#
_entry.id   AF-A0A535VJA9-F1
#
_cell.length_a   1.000
_cell.length_b   1.000
_cell.length_c   1.000
_cell.angle_alpha   90.00
_cell.angle_beta   90.00
_cell.angle_gamma   90.00
#
_symmetry.space_group_name_H-M   'P 1'
#
loop_
_entity.id
_entity.type
_entity.pdbx_description
1 polymer ?
#
loop_
_entity_poly.entity_id
_entity_poly.type
_entity_poly.pdbx_seq_one_letter_code
_entity_poly.pdbx_strand_id
1 'polypeptide(L)'
;MEEGREGNAQQVRLFYAASVPIERHIKIKGDANPYDPPWEIYFEERLGVKMVHNLQGRRKLLHLWKQQQGICPVCHQKITKVTGWHNHHIIWRSLGGPDYMDNRVQLHPNCHRQVHSQRLNVVKPRPSMGD
;
A
#
# COMPACT_ATOMS: atom_id res chain seq x y z
N MET A 1 -24.71 -29.53 10.25
CA MET A 1 -25.14 -29.21 8.87
C MET A 1 -25.49 -27.74 8.92
N GLU A 2 -24.77 -26.89 8.19
CA GLU A 2 -25.14 -25.47 8.06
C GLU A 2 -25.88 -25.29 6.73
N GLU A 3 -26.91 -24.45 6.73
CA GLU A 3 -27.62 -24.07 5.51
C GLU A 3 -26.70 -23.19 4.64
N GLY A 4 -26.36 -23.68 3.45
CA GLY A 4 -25.61 -22.91 2.47
C GLY A 4 -26.43 -21.71 1.97
N ARG A 5 -25.79 -20.76 1.29
CA ARG A 5 -26.43 -19.55 0.73
C ARG A 5 -27.59 -19.83 -0.25
N GLU A 6 -27.74 -21.07 -0.70
CA GLU A 6 -28.80 -21.55 -1.59
C GLU A 6 -29.81 -22.50 -0.89
N GLY A 7 -29.79 -22.60 0.44
CA GLY A 7 -30.67 -23.49 1.21
C GLY A 7 -30.27 -24.97 1.21
N ASN A 8 -29.19 -25.33 0.53
CA ASN A 8 -28.66 -26.69 0.51
C ASN A 8 -27.81 -26.95 1.77
N ALA A 9 -27.99 -28.11 2.41
CA ALA A 9 -27.18 -28.52 3.55
C ALA A 9 -25.72 -28.69 3.14
N GLN A 10 -24.83 -27.84 3.66
CA GLN A 10 -23.40 -27.91 3.39
C GLN A 10 -22.70 -28.71 4.48
N GLN A 11 -21.86 -29.66 4.06
CA GLN A 11 -20.98 -30.39 4.96
C GLN A 11 -19.75 -29.51 5.23
N VAL A 12 -19.69 -28.92 6.42
CA VAL A 12 -18.59 -28.07 6.86
C VAL A 12 -17.62 -28.87 7.71
N ARG A 13 -16.32 -28.78 7.40
CA ARG A 13 -15.27 -29.40 8.22
C ARG A 13 -14.95 -28.50 9.40
N LEU A 14 -15.25 -28.96 10.60
CA LEU A 14 -14.81 -28.29 11.83
C LEU A 14 -13.29 -28.39 11.97
N PHE A 15 -12.68 -27.34 12.53
CA PHE A 15 -11.27 -27.33 12.91
C PHE A 15 -11.13 -26.61 14.25
N TYR A 16 -10.03 -26.89 14.95
CA TYR A 16 -9.80 -26.29 16.26
C TYR A 16 -9.62 -24.78 16.13
N ALA A 17 -10.38 -24.00 16.90
CA ALA A 17 -10.22 -22.54 16.93
C ALA A 17 -8.77 -22.11 17.24
N ALA A 18 -8.05 -22.91 18.05
CA ALA A 18 -6.64 -22.71 18.38
C ALA A 18 -5.67 -22.77 17.17
N SER A 19 -6.09 -23.35 16.04
CA SER A 19 -5.26 -23.38 14.83
C SER A 19 -5.30 -22.08 14.03
N VAL A 20 -6.16 -21.12 14.39
CA VAL A 20 -6.20 -19.79 13.76
C VAL A 20 -5.11 -18.92 14.39
N PRO A 21 -4.13 -18.43 13.60
CA PRO A 21 -3.14 -17.49 14.11
C PRO A 21 -3.78 -16.20 14.62
N ILE A 22 -3.29 -15.69 15.76
CA ILE A 22 -3.75 -14.41 16.31
C ILE A 22 -3.04 -13.28 15.56
N GLU A 23 -3.76 -12.61 14.67
CA GLU A 23 -3.29 -11.41 13.99
C GLU A 23 -3.82 -10.14 14.67
N ARG A 24 -2.91 -9.31 15.20
CA ARG A 24 -3.27 -8.04 15.83
C ARG A 24 -3.50 -6.97 14.76
N HIS A 25 -4.76 -6.59 14.60
CA HIS A 25 -5.17 -5.54 13.67
C HIS A 25 -5.27 -4.20 14.40
N ILE A 26 -4.72 -3.13 13.80
CA ILE A 26 -4.80 -1.78 14.36
C ILE A 26 -6.13 -1.15 13.95
N LYS A 27 -6.97 -0.78 14.92
CA LYS A 27 -8.27 -0.11 14.70
C LYS A 27 -8.08 1.17 13.88
N ILE A 28 -8.97 1.41 12.91
CA ILE A 28 -8.98 2.67 12.16
C ILE A 28 -9.34 3.83 13.11
N LYS A 29 -8.61 4.94 13.06
CA LYS A 29 -8.98 6.18 13.74
C LYS A 29 -10.41 6.57 13.34
N GLY A 30 -11.24 6.91 14.33
CA GLY A 30 -12.68 7.10 14.13
C GLY A 30 -13.01 8.21 13.14
N ASP A 31 -12.27 9.32 13.22
CA ASP A 31 -12.48 10.50 12.37
C ASP A 31 -11.77 10.39 11.01
N ALA A 32 -11.17 9.23 10.68
CA ALA A 32 -10.39 9.08 9.46
C ALA A 32 -11.26 8.90 8.22
N ASN A 33 -11.17 9.85 7.31
CA ASN A 33 -11.86 9.84 6.02
C ASN A 33 -10.85 9.69 4.86
N PRO A 34 -10.94 8.63 4.03
CA PRO A 34 -10.05 8.42 2.88
C PRO A 34 -10.07 9.52 1.81
N TYR A 35 -11.09 10.37 1.84
CA TYR A 35 -11.29 11.44 0.86
C TYR A 35 -10.96 12.83 1.40
N ASP A 36 -10.51 12.92 2.66
CA ASP A 36 -10.10 14.17 3.27
C ASP A 36 -8.56 14.30 3.23
N PRO A 37 -8.01 15.37 2.65
CA PRO A 37 -6.55 15.53 2.50
C PRO A 37 -5.71 15.36 3.76
N PRO A 38 -6.15 15.80 4.96
CA PRO A 38 -5.40 15.57 6.21
C PRO A 38 -5.14 14.09 6.54
N TRP A 39 -5.92 13.17 5.98
CA TRP A 39 -5.82 11.73 6.24
C TRP A 39 -5.02 10.96 5.19
N GLU A 40 -4.52 11.62 4.14
CA GLU A 40 -3.83 10.96 3.01
C GLU A 40 -2.62 10.13 3.48
N ILE A 41 -1.70 10.74 4.24
CA ILE A 41 -0.51 10.06 4.79
C ILE A 41 -0.90 8.82 5.59
N TYR A 42 -1.94 8.95 6.42
CA TYR A 42 -2.40 7.87 7.29
C TYR A 42 -2.91 6.66 6.49
N PHE A 43 -3.64 6.88 5.40
CA PHE A 43 -4.11 5.80 4.54
C PHE A 43 -3.00 5.21 3.66
N GLU A 44 -2.05 6.02 3.21
CA GLU A 44 -0.85 5.55 2.50
C GLU A 44 0.02 4.63 3.36
N GLU A 45 0.30 5.01 4.62
CA GLU A 45 1.07 4.19 5.57
C GLU A 45 0.38 2.85 5.83
N ARG A 46 -0.93 2.89 6.09
CA ARG A 46 -1.73 1.67 6.31
C ARG A 46 -1.75 0.75 5.10
N LEU A 47 -1.85 1.33 3.92
CA LEU A 47 -1.81 0.57 2.69
C LEU A 47 -0.45 -0.10 2.51
N GLY A 48 0.64 0.61 2.79
CA GLY A 48 1.99 0.06 2.78
C GLY A 48 2.11 -1.18 3.67
N VAL A 49 1.66 -1.09 4.92
CA VAL A 49 1.63 -2.23 5.86
C VAL A 49 0.80 -3.37 5.29
N LYS A 50 -0.44 -3.11 4.86
CA LYS A 50 -1.33 -4.13 4.28
C LYS A 50 -0.70 -4.85 3.10
N MET A 51 0.02 -4.14 2.23
CA MET A 51 0.69 -4.72 1.07
C MET A 51 1.83 -5.65 1.45
N VAL A 52 2.55 -5.38 2.55
CA VAL A 52 3.62 -6.25 3.03
C VAL A 52 3.09 -7.57 3.62
N HIS A 53 1.85 -7.60 4.10
CA HIS A 53 1.29 -8.81 4.74
C HIS A 53 0.72 -9.86 3.76
N ASN A 54 0.50 -9.53 2.48
CA ASN A 54 -0.03 -10.50 1.52
C ASN A 54 0.77 -10.57 0.21
N LEU A 55 0.66 -11.70 -0.50
CA LEU A 55 1.44 -11.97 -1.71
C LEU A 55 1.16 -10.99 -2.85
N GLN A 56 -0.10 -10.61 -3.06
CA GLN A 56 -0.48 -9.68 -4.13
C GLN A 56 0.12 -8.29 -3.89
N GLY A 57 0.07 -7.80 -2.65
CA GLY A 57 0.68 -6.54 -2.23
C GLY A 57 2.19 -6.55 -2.38
N ARG A 58 2.86 -7.62 -1.94
CA ARG A 58 4.31 -7.79 -2.11
C ARG A 58 4.72 -7.74 -3.58
N ARG A 59 3.97 -8.40 -4.47
CA ARG A 59 4.20 -8.35 -5.92
C ARG A 59 4.08 -6.92 -6.47
N LYS A 60 3.06 -6.18 -6.06
CA LYS A 60 2.89 -4.76 -6.43
C LYS A 60 4.06 -3.89 -5.95
N LEU A 61 4.51 -4.07 -4.70
CA LEU A 61 5.69 -3.36 -4.19
C LEU A 61 6.95 -3.72 -4.99
N LEU A 62 7.21 -5.00 -5.24
CA LEU A 62 8.37 -5.40 -6.05
C LEU A 62 8.32 -4.83 -7.47
N HIS A 63 7.14 -4.79 -8.09
CA HIS A 63 6.95 -4.19 -9.40
C HIS A 63 7.31 -2.69 -9.42
N LEU A 64 6.80 -1.91 -8.46
CA LEU A 64 7.13 -0.48 -8.34
C LEU A 64 8.63 -0.26 -8.10
N TRP A 65 9.24 -1.07 -7.23
CA TRP A 65 10.66 -0.98 -6.95
C TRP A 65 11.49 -1.24 -8.22
N LYS A 66 11.16 -2.30 -8.99
CA LYS A 66 11.82 -2.60 -10.27
C LYS A 66 11.61 -1.49 -11.30
N GLN A 67 10.39 -0.97 -11.43
CA GLN A 67 10.08 0.13 -12.36
C GLN A 67 10.90 1.37 -12.05
N GLN A 68 11.19 1.63 -10.77
CA GLN A 68 12.03 2.72 -10.31
C GLN A 68 13.52 2.40 -10.30
N GLN A 69 13.93 1.21 -10.74
CA GLN A 69 15.31 0.69 -10.59
C GLN A 69 15.81 0.72 -9.13
N GLY A 70 14.88 0.66 -8.18
CA GLY A 70 15.15 0.82 -6.75
C GLY A 70 15.62 2.23 -6.36
N ILE A 71 15.37 3.26 -7.18
CA ILE A 71 15.77 4.64 -6.91
C ILE A 71 14.55 5.44 -6.42
N CYS A 72 14.75 6.26 -5.39
CA CYS A 72 13.74 7.21 -4.92
C CYS A 72 13.66 8.40 -5.90
N PRO A 73 12.48 8.73 -6.47
CA PRO A 73 12.35 9.83 -7.43
C PRO A 73 12.51 11.24 -6.82
N VAL A 74 12.61 11.35 -5.49
CA VAL A 74 12.77 12.64 -4.81
C VAL A 74 14.26 12.93 -4.56
N CYS A 75 14.97 12.03 -3.89
CA CYS A 75 16.38 12.23 -3.53
C CYS A 75 17.38 11.53 -4.46
N HIS A 76 16.89 10.73 -5.42
CA HIS A 76 17.71 9.97 -6.37
C HIS A 76 18.65 8.94 -5.74
N GLN A 77 18.43 8.57 -4.48
CA GLN A 77 19.19 7.53 -3.78
C GLN A 77 18.44 6.19 -3.77
N LYS A 78 19.18 5.09 -3.55
CA LYS A 78 18.63 3.74 -3.52
C LYS A 78 17.67 3.53 -2.34
N ILE A 79 16.52 2.92 -2.64
CA ILE A 79 15.58 2.34 -1.68
C ILE A 79 16.07 0.94 -1.35
N THR A 80 16.39 0.72 -0.08
CA THR A 80 16.90 -0.56 0.44
C THR A 80 16.04 -1.02 1.61
N LYS A 81 16.25 -2.27 2.06
CA LYS A 81 15.60 -2.77 3.26
C LYS A 81 15.92 -1.94 4.51
N VAL A 82 17.11 -1.35 4.56
CA VAL A 82 17.57 -0.53 5.70
C VAL A 82 16.91 0.85 5.69
N THR A 83 16.81 1.48 4.52
CA THR A 83 16.18 2.81 4.40
C THR A 83 14.66 2.74 4.45
N GLY A 84 14.08 1.59 4.13
CA GLY A 84 12.64 1.39 4.08
C GLY A 84 12.00 2.16 2.93
N TRP A 85 10.68 2.02 2.81
CA TRP A 85 9.90 2.69 1.79
C TRP A 85 8.47 2.90 2.25
N HIS A 86 7.86 3.98 1.78
CA HIS A 86 6.43 4.24 1.84
C HIS A 86 5.84 4.17 0.43
N ASN A 87 4.58 3.74 0.33
CA ASN A 87 3.81 3.81 -0.92
C ASN A 87 3.13 5.17 -1.00
N HIS A 88 3.34 5.90 -2.10
CA HIS A 88 2.82 7.23 -2.29
C HIS A 88 1.92 7.28 -3.52
N HIS A 89 0.77 7.93 -3.41
CA HIS A 89 -0.11 8.27 -4.51
C HIS A 89 0.33 9.60 -5.16
N ILE A 90 0.65 9.58 -6.45
CA ILE A 90 1.11 10.77 -7.19
C ILE A 90 0.04 11.86 -7.20
N ILE A 91 -1.19 11.46 -7.54
CA ILE A 91 -2.41 12.22 -7.35
C ILE A 91 -3.09 11.61 -6.13
N TRP A 92 -3.27 12.41 -5.08
CA TRP A 92 -3.89 11.97 -3.85
C TRP A 92 -5.29 11.43 -4.07
N ARG A 93 -5.68 10.42 -3.27
CA ARG A 93 -7.02 9.83 -3.31
C ARG A 93 -8.08 10.87 -2.96
N SER A 94 -7.80 11.71 -1.98
CA SER A 94 -8.61 12.86 -1.58
C SER A 94 -8.79 13.92 -2.68
N LEU A 95 -7.90 13.96 -3.67
CA LEU A 95 -7.98 14.86 -4.82
C LEU A 95 -8.46 14.16 -6.10
N GLY A 96 -9.14 13.01 -5.98
CA GLY A 96 -9.69 12.26 -7.12
C GLY A 96 -8.69 11.33 -7.81
N GLY A 97 -7.51 11.13 -7.24
CA GLY A 97 -6.50 10.23 -7.78
C GLY A 97 -6.97 8.76 -7.83
N PRO A 98 -6.72 8.04 -8.93
CA PRO A 98 -7.11 6.64 -9.03
C PRO A 98 -6.20 5.72 -8.19
N ASP A 99 -6.70 4.55 -7.79
CA ASP A 99 -5.94 3.60 -6.95
C ASP A 99 -5.08 2.62 -7.78
N TYR A 100 -4.73 2.98 -9.00
CA TYR A 100 -3.99 2.14 -9.94
C TYR A 100 -2.47 2.20 -9.71
N MET A 101 -1.75 1.22 -10.28
CA MET A 101 -0.29 1.17 -10.19
C MET A 101 0.39 2.39 -10.81
N ASP A 102 -0.22 3.00 -11.82
CA ASP A 102 0.33 4.17 -12.52
C ASP A 102 0.29 5.45 -11.69
N ASN A 103 -0.63 5.50 -10.73
CA ASN A 103 -0.73 6.61 -9.79
C ASN A 103 0.07 6.35 -8.50
N ARG A 104 1.09 5.48 -8.54
CA ARG A 104 1.87 5.10 -7.35
C ARG A 104 3.36 5.15 -7.56
N VAL A 105 4.09 5.51 -6.50
CA VAL A 105 5.54 5.39 -6.40
C VAL A 105 5.96 4.94 -5.00
N GLN A 106 7.18 4.42 -4.87
CA GLN A 106 7.85 4.22 -3.60
C GLN A 106 8.80 5.36 -3.30
N LEU A 107 8.71 5.90 -2.09
CA LEU A 107 9.59 6.94 -1.57
C LEU A 107 10.26 6.47 -0.29
N HIS A 108 11.42 7.02 0.06
CA HIS A 108 11.90 6.90 1.44
C HIS A 108 10.91 7.57 2.41
N PRO A 109 10.81 7.09 3.66
CA PRO A 109 9.92 7.69 4.66
C PRO A 109 10.14 9.20 4.88
N ASN A 110 11.39 9.67 4.82
CA ASN A 110 11.71 11.10 4.93
C ASN A 110 11.27 11.89 3.69
N CYS A 111 11.56 11.39 2.49
CA CYS A 111 11.14 12.01 1.24
C CYS A 111 9.62 12.09 1.14
N HIS A 112 8.92 11.03 1.56
CA HIS A 112 7.46 10.99 1.62
C HIS A 112 6.89 12.10 2.51
N ARG A 113 7.44 12.27 3.71
CA ARG A 113 7.06 13.38 4.60
C ARG A 113 7.32 14.76 3.99
N GLN A 114 8.46 14.94 3.31
CA GLN A 114 8.79 16.20 2.63
C GLN A 114 7.82 16.52 1.49
N VAL A 115 7.45 15.52 0.69
CA VAL A 115 6.47 15.67 -0.41
C VAL A 115 5.14 16.16 0.13
N HIS A 116 4.66 15.58 1.23
CA HIS A 116 3.41 15.99 1.86
C HIS A 116 3.48 17.37 2.53
N SER A 117 4.58 17.69 3.22
CA SER A 117 4.71 18.97 3.92
C SER A 117 4.93 20.15 2.97
N GLN A 118 5.62 19.93 1.85
CA GLN A 118 5.96 20.97 0.88
C GLN A 118 5.08 20.92 -0.38
N ARG A 119 4.14 19.96 -0.47
CA ARG A 119 3.30 19.70 -1.65
C ARG A 119 4.10 19.57 -2.94
N LEU A 120 5.22 18.85 -2.88
CA LEU A 120 6.06 18.62 -4.05
C LEU A 120 5.34 17.72 -5.06
N ASN A 121 5.44 18.05 -6.34
CA ASN A 121 4.92 17.18 -7.39
C ASN A 121 5.90 16.02 -7.62
N VAL A 122 5.42 14.79 -7.45
CA VAL A 122 6.21 13.58 -7.68
C VAL A 122 5.75 12.92 -8.96
N VAL A 123 6.65 12.81 -9.94
CA VAL A 123 6.37 12.11 -11.20
C VAL A 123 6.98 10.72 -11.20
N LYS A 124 6.37 9.79 -11.95
CA LYS A 124 7.00 8.49 -12.20
C LYS A 124 8.28 8.69 -13.02
N PRO A 125 9.38 8.02 -12.66
CA PRO A 125 10.55 7.97 -13.54
C PRO A 125 10.17 7.30 -14.86
N ARG A 126 10.73 7.80 -15.97
CA ARG A 126 10.51 7.16 -17.29
C ARG A 126 11.02 5.73 -17.23
N PRO A 127 10.29 4.75 -17.81
CA PRO A 127 10.84 3.44 -18.03
C PRO A 127 12.12 3.60 -18.86
N SER A 128 13.25 3.12 -18.37
CA SER A 128 14.41 2.89 -19.23
C SER A 128 13.98 1.88 -20.29
N MET A 129 13.94 2.29 -21.56
CA MET A 129 13.92 1.31 -22.66
C MET A 129 15.14 0.42 -22.44
N GLY A 130 14.91 -0.89 -22.38
CA GLY A 130 15.97 -1.85 -22.11
C GLY A 130 17.07 -1.80 -23.16
N ASP A 131 18.30 -1.96 -22.71
CA ASP A 131 19.43 -2.41 -23.54
C ASP A 131 19.28 -3.90 -23.88
#